data_AF-A0A6J7DUV0-F1
#
_entry.id   AF-A0A6J7DUV0-F1
#
_cell.length_a   1.000
_cell.length_b   1.000
_cell.length_c   1.000
_cell.angle_alpha   90.00
_cell.angle_beta   90.00
_cell.angle_gamma   90.00
#
_symmetry.space_group_name_H-M   'P 1'
#
loop_
_entity.id
_entity.type
_entity.pdbx_description
1 polymer ?
#
loop_
_entity_poly.entity_id
_entity_poly.type
_entity_poly.pdbx_seq_one_letter_code
_entity_poly.pdbx_strand_id
1 'polypeptide(L)'
;MSTETTPVAVNTARRVAFVAHCLVNQNAKVQEFARSPGVVPGVVERLRNHGYRIQQLPCPEMAFAGVNRWWQGRELYDKANYRRHCQILAANMAEPIAEFYRRGFEVVVIGLDGSPSSGVRYTGKAKDWGGRPHFEDGDYEVVPGMGVWMEELKRGLEERAIPWPRASGMLLDTTDWDEARDLPLCLADLDEFLAGGGLTARIADAGQGAADAAS
;
A
#
# COMPACT_ATOMS: atom_id res chain seq x y z
N MET A 1 -28.43 -37.14 -13.98
CA MET A 1 -29.09 -36.67 -12.74
C MET A 1 -28.87 -35.17 -12.66
N SER A 2 -29.86 -34.36 -13.04
CA SER A 2 -29.81 -32.90 -12.85
C SER A 2 -30.00 -32.62 -11.38
N THR A 3 -28.98 -32.10 -10.70
CA THR A 3 -29.15 -31.50 -9.39
C THR A 3 -29.78 -30.13 -9.60
N GLU A 4 -31.10 -30.04 -9.49
CA GLU A 4 -31.79 -28.77 -9.36
C GLU A 4 -31.30 -28.09 -8.07
N THR A 5 -30.56 -27.00 -8.22
CA THR A 5 -30.23 -26.10 -7.12
C THR A 5 -31.46 -25.25 -6.81
N THR A 6 -32.24 -25.67 -5.82
CA THR A 6 -33.29 -24.82 -5.26
C THR A 6 -32.65 -23.54 -4.72
N PRO A 7 -33.03 -22.35 -5.23
CA PRO A 7 -32.52 -21.10 -4.68
C PRO A 7 -32.89 -21.04 -3.20
N VAL A 8 -31.90 -20.84 -2.33
CA VAL A 8 -32.16 -20.57 -0.91
C VAL A 8 -32.98 -19.27 -0.88
N ALA A 9 -34.26 -19.38 -0.51
CA ALA A 9 -35.11 -18.21 -0.32
C ALA A 9 -34.55 -17.41 0.86
N VAL A 10 -33.77 -16.37 0.55
CA VAL A 10 -33.18 -15.49 1.56
C VAL A 10 -34.27 -14.52 2.03
N ASN A 11 -35.20 -15.02 2.83
CA ASN A 11 -36.10 -14.15 3.60
C ASN A 11 -35.32 -13.61 4.80
N THR A 12 -34.49 -12.60 4.54
CA THR A 12 -33.73 -11.91 5.58
C THR A 12 -34.11 -10.45 5.56
N ALA A 13 -34.24 -9.84 6.74
CA ALA A 13 -34.26 -8.40 6.89
C ALA A 13 -33.17 -7.76 5.99
N ARG A 14 -33.47 -6.60 5.39
CA ARG A 14 -32.53 -5.88 4.54
C ARG A 14 -31.41 -5.32 5.43
N ARG A 15 -30.40 -6.15 5.73
CA ARG A 15 -29.27 -5.82 6.61
C ARG A 15 -27.96 -6.15 5.94
N VAL A 16 -26.98 -5.25 6.03
CA VAL A 16 -25.64 -5.45 5.49
C VAL A 16 -24.58 -4.90 6.44
N ALA A 17 -23.53 -5.69 6.63
CA ALA A 17 -22.37 -5.33 7.43
C ALA A 17 -21.16 -5.16 6.53
N PHE A 18 -20.57 -3.98 6.56
CA PHE A 18 -19.28 -3.67 5.95
C PHE A 18 -18.18 -3.95 6.96
N VAL A 19 -17.39 -4.99 6.73
CA VAL A 19 -16.50 -5.56 7.72
C VAL A 19 -15.06 -5.31 7.34
N ALA A 20 -14.25 -4.78 8.27
CA ALA A 20 -12.82 -4.60 8.07
C ALA A 20 -12.17 -5.91 7.64
N HIS A 21 -11.35 -5.84 6.59
CA HIS A 21 -10.74 -7.00 5.93
C HIS A 21 -10.18 -8.03 6.90
N CYS A 22 -9.40 -7.58 7.88
CA CYS A 22 -8.72 -8.46 8.82
C CYS A 22 -9.68 -9.34 9.63
N LEU A 23 -10.92 -8.89 9.93
CA LEU A 23 -11.87 -9.71 10.70
C LEU A 23 -12.34 -10.95 9.94
N VAL A 24 -12.28 -10.92 8.61
CA VAL A 24 -12.69 -12.01 7.72
C VAL A 24 -11.52 -12.55 6.89
N ASN A 25 -10.31 -12.02 7.07
CA ASN A 25 -9.06 -12.49 6.49
C ASN A 25 -7.85 -11.92 7.26
N GLN A 26 -7.39 -12.62 8.29
CA GLN A 26 -6.22 -12.30 9.10
C GLN A 26 -4.92 -12.33 8.31
N ASN A 27 -4.89 -12.90 7.11
CA ASN A 27 -3.74 -12.78 6.20
C ASN A 27 -3.55 -11.32 5.70
N ALA A 28 -4.55 -10.45 5.85
CA ALA A 28 -4.40 -9.02 5.60
C ALA A 28 -3.74 -8.25 6.77
N LYS A 29 -3.56 -8.91 7.91
CA LYS A 29 -2.96 -8.32 9.11
C LYS A 29 -1.44 -8.53 9.09
N VAL A 30 -0.70 -7.69 9.80
CA VAL A 30 0.71 -7.96 10.11
C VAL A 30 0.82 -9.25 10.91
N GLN A 31 1.85 -10.05 10.61
CA GLN A 31 1.98 -11.44 11.07
C GLN A 31 1.93 -11.55 12.61
N GLU A 32 2.57 -10.61 13.29
CA GLU A 32 2.72 -10.54 14.74
C GLU A 32 1.39 -10.30 15.47
N PHE A 33 0.38 -9.79 14.76
CA PHE A 33 -0.94 -9.52 15.33
C PHE A 33 -2.07 -10.38 14.75
N ALA A 34 -1.78 -11.30 13.82
CA ALA A 34 -2.75 -12.29 13.38
C ALA A 34 -3.11 -13.22 14.55
N ARG A 35 -4.41 -13.41 14.82
CA ARG A 35 -4.90 -14.22 15.95
C ARG A 35 -5.56 -15.54 15.55
N SER A 36 -5.81 -15.74 14.25
CA SER A 36 -6.41 -16.96 13.71
C SER A 36 -6.02 -17.15 12.24
N PRO A 37 -6.07 -18.39 11.72
CA PRO A 37 -5.92 -18.63 10.29
C PRO A 37 -7.16 -18.12 9.54
N GLY A 38 -6.97 -17.14 8.65
CA GLY A 38 -8.07 -16.61 7.84
C GLY A 38 -9.11 -15.84 8.65
N VAL A 39 -10.29 -16.41 8.92
CA VAL A 39 -11.40 -15.67 9.53
C VAL A 39 -11.23 -15.57 11.06
N VAL A 40 -11.61 -14.45 11.68
CA VAL A 40 -11.70 -14.36 13.14
C VAL A 40 -12.88 -15.22 13.62
N PRO A 41 -12.68 -16.20 14.51
CA PRO A 41 -13.70 -17.16 14.89
C PRO A 41 -15.01 -16.51 15.37
N GLY A 42 -16.13 -16.95 14.80
CA GLY A 42 -17.47 -16.53 15.20
C GLY A 42 -17.93 -15.18 14.63
N VAL A 43 -17.08 -14.41 13.94
CA VAL A 43 -17.49 -13.12 13.35
C VAL A 43 -18.55 -13.33 12.26
N VAL A 44 -18.29 -14.24 11.32
CA VAL A 44 -19.19 -14.53 10.20
C VAL A 44 -20.49 -15.16 10.71
N GLU A 45 -20.40 -16.11 11.63
CA GLU A 45 -21.53 -16.81 12.21
C GLU A 45 -22.47 -15.84 12.93
N ARG A 46 -21.93 -14.94 13.75
CA ARG A 46 -22.74 -13.92 14.45
C ARG A 46 -23.43 -13.00 13.46
N LEU A 47 -22.71 -12.44 12.49
CA LEU A 47 -23.32 -11.56 11.48
C LEU A 47 -24.46 -12.28 10.74
N ARG A 48 -24.23 -13.52 10.30
CA ARG A 48 -25.24 -14.33 9.62
C ARG A 48 -26.45 -14.62 10.51
N ASN A 49 -26.23 -15.02 11.76
CA ASN A 49 -27.31 -15.34 12.71
C ASN A 49 -28.16 -14.10 13.04
N HIS A 50 -27.60 -12.90 12.98
CA HIS A 50 -28.33 -11.64 13.12
C HIS A 50 -28.96 -11.12 11.80
N GLY A 51 -28.88 -11.90 10.72
CA GLY A 51 -29.48 -11.61 9.42
C GLY A 51 -28.67 -10.65 8.54
N TYR A 52 -27.41 -10.38 8.87
CA TYR A 52 -26.55 -9.51 8.08
C TYR A 52 -25.94 -10.23 6.89
N ARG A 53 -26.01 -9.58 5.73
CA ARG A 53 -25.14 -9.87 4.58
C ARG A 53 -23.77 -9.24 4.84
N ILE A 54 -22.70 -9.88 4.40
CA ILE A 54 -21.34 -9.41 4.67
C ILE A 54 -20.77 -8.82 3.39
N GLN A 55 -20.29 -7.58 3.48
CA GLN A 55 -19.46 -6.90 2.48
C GLN A 55 -18.10 -6.66 3.11
N GLN A 56 -17.03 -7.08 2.45
CA GLN A 56 -15.67 -6.88 2.96
C GLN A 56 -15.17 -5.49 2.56
N LEU A 57 -14.69 -4.72 3.53
CA LEU A 57 -13.95 -3.48 3.28
C LEU A 57 -12.50 -3.82 2.91
N PRO A 58 -11.85 -3.03 2.03
CA PRO A 58 -10.43 -3.22 1.74
C PRO A 58 -9.59 -3.00 2.99
N CYS A 59 -8.43 -3.66 3.10
CA CYS A 59 -7.42 -3.34 4.09
C CYS A 59 -6.54 -2.19 3.58
N PRO A 60 -6.61 -0.97 4.17
CA PRO A 60 -5.85 0.15 3.65
C PRO A 60 -4.33 -0.06 3.76
N GLU A 61 -3.89 -0.69 4.86
CA GLU A 61 -2.50 -0.99 5.15
C GLU A 61 -1.92 -2.03 4.18
N MET A 62 -2.65 -3.12 3.93
CA MET A 62 -2.21 -4.14 2.97
C MET A 62 -2.19 -3.60 1.55
N ALA A 63 -3.19 -2.78 1.18
CA ALA A 63 -3.24 -2.16 -0.14
C ALA A 63 -2.14 -1.09 -0.35
N PHE A 64 -1.58 -0.54 0.73
CA PHE A 64 -0.53 0.48 0.67
C PHE A 64 0.88 -0.11 0.77
N ALA A 65 1.10 -0.96 1.78
CA ALA A 65 2.42 -1.47 2.16
C ALA A 65 2.60 -2.97 1.88
N GLY A 66 1.60 -3.63 1.27
CA GLY A 66 1.64 -5.05 0.98
C GLY A 66 1.37 -5.95 2.20
N VAL A 67 1.47 -7.26 1.97
CA VAL A 67 1.26 -8.28 3.01
C VAL A 67 2.47 -8.42 3.93
N ASN A 68 3.69 -8.31 3.38
CA ASN A 68 4.95 -8.41 4.10
C ASN A 68 5.37 -7.04 4.63
N ARG A 69 4.78 -6.65 5.75
CA ARG A 69 5.06 -5.38 6.42
C ARG A 69 5.09 -5.59 7.93
N TRP A 70 5.82 -4.73 8.61
CA TRP A 70 5.77 -4.61 10.07
C TRP A 70 4.61 -3.70 10.50
N TRP A 71 4.25 -3.75 11.78
CA TRP A 71 3.14 -2.99 12.35
C TRP A 71 3.44 -1.49 12.43
N GLN A 72 2.52 -0.61 12.08
CA GLN A 72 2.75 0.83 12.19
C GLN A 72 1.73 1.50 13.12
N GLY A 73 2.12 2.61 13.75
CA GLY A 73 1.22 3.47 14.51
C GLY A 73 0.48 4.46 13.61
N ARG A 74 -0.58 5.09 14.15
CA ARG A 74 -1.31 6.17 13.45
C ARG A 74 -0.37 7.30 13.02
N GLU A 75 0.72 7.54 13.73
CA GLU A 75 1.70 8.59 13.45
C GLU A 75 2.38 8.42 12.07
N LEU A 76 2.55 7.18 11.58
CA LEU A 76 3.10 6.89 10.26
C LEU A 76 2.05 6.92 9.15
N TYR A 77 0.81 6.54 9.46
CA TYR A 77 -0.29 6.53 8.49
C TYR A 77 -1.03 7.86 8.38
N ASP A 78 -0.98 8.73 9.39
CA ASP A 78 -1.58 10.07 9.35
C ASP A 78 -0.69 11.04 8.56
N LYS A 79 -0.45 10.72 7.28
CA LYS A 79 0.35 11.49 6.31
C LYS A 79 -0.44 11.69 5.02
N ALA A 80 -0.11 12.74 4.28
CA ALA A 80 -0.86 13.15 3.08
C ALA A 80 -1.03 12.01 2.05
N ASN A 81 0.05 11.28 1.74
CA ASN A 81 0.02 10.22 0.72
C ASN A 81 -0.84 9.02 1.15
N TYR A 82 -0.72 8.60 2.41
CA TYR A 82 -1.55 7.52 2.94
C TYR A 82 -3.02 7.93 3.05
N ARG A 83 -3.31 9.18 3.44
CA ARG A 83 -4.67 9.73 3.41
C ARG A 83 -5.25 9.74 2.00
N ARG A 84 -4.46 10.14 1.00
CA ARG A 84 -4.87 10.11 -0.41
C ARG A 84 -5.18 8.68 -0.87
N HIS A 85 -4.35 7.71 -0.50
CA HIS A 85 -4.63 6.29 -0.72
C HIS A 85 -5.95 5.85 -0.08
N CYS A 86 -6.16 6.16 1.20
CA CYS A 86 -7.41 5.86 1.91
C CYS A 86 -8.62 6.55 1.29
N GLN A 87 -8.49 7.77 0.78
CA GLN A 87 -9.58 8.49 0.10
C GLN A 87 -10.02 7.76 -1.18
N ILE A 88 -9.07 7.22 -1.96
CA ILE A 88 -9.38 6.42 -3.15
C ILE A 88 -10.15 5.15 -2.76
N LEU A 89 -9.67 4.42 -1.75
CA LEU A 89 -10.37 3.23 -1.25
C LEU A 89 -11.76 3.56 -0.69
N ALA A 90 -11.88 4.66 0.06
CA ALA A 90 -13.14 5.10 0.62
C ALA A 90 -14.15 5.48 -0.47
N ALA A 91 -13.71 6.17 -1.54
CA ALA A 91 -14.56 6.50 -2.67
C ALA A 91 -15.14 5.25 -3.34
N ASN A 92 -14.32 4.20 -3.52
CA ASN A 92 -14.77 2.92 -4.08
C ASN A 92 -15.82 2.19 -3.22
N MET A 93 -15.83 2.44 -1.90
CA MET A 93 -16.80 1.83 -0.99
C MET A 93 -18.01 2.71 -0.69
N ALA A 94 -17.88 4.04 -0.78
CA ALA A 94 -18.93 4.98 -0.46
C ALA A 94 -20.17 4.81 -1.34
N GLU A 95 -20.00 4.61 -2.65
CA GLU A 95 -21.13 4.44 -3.57
C GLU A 95 -21.89 3.11 -3.35
N PRO A 96 -21.21 1.94 -3.23
CA PRO A 96 -21.88 0.71 -2.80
C PRO A 96 -22.61 0.84 -1.46
N ILE A 97 -22.01 1.49 -0.46
CA ILE A 97 -22.64 1.73 0.85
C ILE A 97 -23.90 2.58 0.69
N ALA A 98 -23.83 3.68 -0.07
CA ALA A 98 -24.95 4.56 -0.33
C ALA A 98 -26.10 3.82 -1.03
N GLU A 99 -25.80 2.94 -1.98
CA GLU A 99 -26.82 2.16 -2.67
C GLU A 99 -27.58 1.21 -1.74
N PHE A 100 -26.91 0.60 -0.76
CA PHE A 100 -27.60 -0.20 0.26
C PHE A 100 -28.58 0.65 1.08
N TYR A 101 -28.18 1.86 1.49
CA TYR A 101 -29.10 2.80 2.14
C TYR A 101 -30.30 3.15 1.25
N ARG A 102 -30.08 3.50 -0.03
CA ARG A 102 -31.16 3.82 -0.99
C ARG A 102 -32.15 2.67 -1.17
N ARG A 103 -31.69 1.42 -1.07
CA ARG A 103 -32.53 0.22 -1.15
C ARG A 103 -33.22 -0.15 0.17
N GLY A 104 -33.09 0.68 1.20
CA GLY A 104 -33.72 0.49 2.50
C GLY A 104 -33.06 -0.60 3.34
N PHE A 105 -31.74 -0.78 3.20
CA PHE A 105 -30.99 -1.65 4.10
C PHE A 105 -30.59 -0.90 5.38
N GLU A 106 -30.63 -1.61 6.50
CA GLU A 106 -29.82 -1.29 7.68
C GLU A 106 -28.36 -1.61 7.34
N VAL A 107 -27.51 -0.58 7.40
CA VAL A 107 -26.09 -0.69 7.09
C VAL A 107 -25.29 -0.49 8.37
N VAL A 108 -24.37 -1.41 8.67
CA VAL A 108 -23.43 -1.30 9.78
C VAL A 108 -21.99 -1.44 9.30
N VAL A 109 -21.06 -0.80 10.00
CA VAL A 109 -19.61 -0.95 9.77
C VAL A 109 -18.99 -1.64 10.97
N ILE A 110 -18.27 -2.72 10.73
CA ILE A 110 -17.55 -3.48 11.76
C ILE A 110 -16.06 -3.30 11.51
N GLY A 111 -15.45 -2.34 12.18
CA GLY A 111 -14.00 -2.13 12.13
C GLY A 111 -13.23 -2.88 13.22
N LEU A 112 -11.92 -2.66 13.27
CA LEU A 112 -11.02 -3.26 14.25
C LEU A 112 -10.47 -2.17 15.16
N ASP A 113 -11.11 -1.97 16.32
CA ASP A 113 -10.63 -1.02 17.32
C ASP A 113 -9.18 -1.33 17.75
N GLY A 114 -8.39 -0.26 17.90
CA GLY A 114 -6.96 -0.33 18.12
C GLY A 114 -6.12 -0.42 16.84
N SER A 115 -6.74 -0.65 15.67
CA SER A 115 -6.05 -0.44 14.39
C SER A 115 -5.79 1.05 14.16
N PRO A 116 -4.62 1.43 13.61
CA PRO A 116 -4.34 2.81 13.24
C PRO A 116 -5.20 3.28 12.04
N SER A 117 -5.73 2.34 11.24
CA SER A 117 -6.46 2.63 9.99
C SER A 117 -7.94 2.23 10.05
N SER A 118 -8.23 1.04 10.58
CA SER A 118 -9.58 0.45 10.59
C SER A 118 -10.27 0.53 11.97
N GLY A 119 -9.70 1.29 12.91
CA GLY A 119 -10.30 1.56 14.22
C GLY A 119 -11.54 2.45 14.09
N VAL A 120 -12.61 2.14 14.83
CA VAL A 120 -13.88 2.88 14.75
C VAL A 120 -14.04 3.78 15.96
N ARG A 121 -13.89 3.21 17.15
CA ARG A 121 -14.00 3.91 18.43
C ARG A 121 -12.63 4.23 19.01
N TYR A 122 -11.65 3.35 18.77
CA TYR A 122 -10.30 3.47 19.29
C TYR A 122 -9.28 3.25 18.17
N THR A 123 -8.16 3.98 18.23
CA THR A 123 -7.06 3.90 17.26
C THR A 123 -5.75 3.58 17.95
N GLY A 124 -4.86 2.87 17.25
CA GLY A 124 -3.53 2.52 17.74
C GLY A 124 -2.54 3.66 17.55
N LYS A 125 -1.88 4.08 18.63
CA LYS A 125 -0.80 5.07 18.61
C LYS A 125 0.50 4.43 19.11
N ALA A 126 1.63 4.83 18.53
CA ALA A 126 2.94 4.50 19.08
C ALA A 126 3.42 5.65 19.97
N LYS A 127 4.05 5.33 21.11
CA LYS A 127 4.66 6.36 21.98
C LYS A 127 5.78 7.11 21.25
N ASP A 128 6.55 6.40 20.43
CA ASP A 128 7.77 6.92 19.79
C ASP A 128 7.59 7.21 18.28
N TRP A 129 6.62 8.08 17.94
CA TRP A 129 6.42 8.74 16.63
C TRP A 129 6.56 7.89 15.35
N GLY A 130 6.36 6.58 15.47
CA GLY A 130 6.45 5.65 14.35
C GLY A 130 7.10 4.33 14.67
N GLY A 131 7.66 4.14 15.86
CA GLY A 131 8.11 2.84 16.38
C GLY A 131 8.96 2.09 15.35
N ARG A 132 10.22 2.47 15.18
CA ARG A 132 11.14 1.67 14.35
C ARG A 132 11.07 0.22 14.86
N PRO A 133 10.82 -0.79 14.00
CA PRO A 133 10.99 -2.17 14.43
C PRO A 133 12.43 -2.31 14.91
N HIS A 134 12.64 -3.02 16.02
CA HIS A 134 13.98 -3.26 16.54
C HIS A 134 14.74 -4.06 15.50
N PHE A 135 15.86 -3.52 15.02
CA PHE A 135 16.80 -4.20 14.15
C PHE A 135 18.08 -4.45 14.96
N GLU A 136 18.62 -5.66 14.86
CA GLU A 136 19.98 -5.98 15.31
C GLU A 136 20.98 -5.69 14.18
N ASP A 137 22.26 -5.53 14.53
CA ASP A 137 23.31 -5.37 13.53
C ASP A 137 23.34 -6.60 12.60
N GLY A 138 23.19 -6.37 11.30
CA GLY A 138 23.11 -7.43 10.28
C GLY A 138 21.71 -7.75 9.74
N ASP A 139 20.65 -7.16 10.31
CA ASP A 139 19.27 -7.32 9.79
C ASP A 139 19.01 -6.52 8.50
N TYR A 140 19.96 -5.66 8.10
CA TYR A 140 19.89 -4.84 6.90
C TYR A 140 21.11 -5.10 6.00
N GLU A 141 20.84 -5.51 4.77
CA GLU A 141 21.86 -5.80 3.76
C GLU A 141 21.73 -4.82 2.59
N VAL A 142 22.85 -4.23 2.19
CA VAL A 142 22.95 -3.44 0.96
C VAL A 142 23.34 -4.37 -0.19
N VAL A 143 22.41 -4.62 -1.11
CA VAL A 143 22.60 -5.51 -2.27
C VAL A 143 22.55 -4.74 -3.60
N PRO A 144 23.12 -5.27 -4.70
CA PRO A 144 23.00 -4.64 -6.02
C PRO A 144 21.53 -4.52 -6.48
N GLY A 145 21.09 -3.30 -6.83
CA GLY A 145 19.75 -3.03 -7.35
C GLY A 145 19.35 -1.56 -7.29
N MET A 146 18.27 -1.18 -7.98
CA MET A 146 17.65 0.13 -7.83
C MET A 146 16.61 0.10 -6.71
N GLY A 147 16.50 1.19 -5.95
CA GLY A 147 15.35 1.36 -5.07
C GLY A 147 14.06 1.51 -5.89
N VAL A 148 12.93 1.04 -5.37
CA VAL A 148 11.62 1.03 -6.08
C VAL A 148 11.30 2.39 -6.72
N TRP A 149 11.47 3.50 -6.00
CA TRP A 149 11.24 4.83 -6.58
C TRP A 149 12.13 5.13 -7.80
N MET A 150 13.40 4.70 -7.79
CA MET A 150 14.30 4.89 -8.93
C MET A 150 13.91 4.01 -10.12
N GLU A 151 13.41 2.79 -9.87
CA GLU A 151 12.84 1.94 -10.92
C GLU A 151 11.60 2.60 -11.57
N GLU A 152 10.70 3.12 -10.75
CA GLU A 152 9.48 3.82 -11.19
C GLU A 152 9.82 5.10 -11.96
N LEU A 153 10.81 5.87 -11.49
CA LEU A 153 11.30 7.07 -12.16
C LEU A 153 11.91 6.72 -13.51
N LYS A 154 12.78 5.70 -13.55
CA LYS A 154 13.39 5.21 -14.78
C LYS A 154 12.33 4.80 -15.79
N ARG A 155 11.36 3.97 -15.37
CA ARG A 155 10.26 3.55 -16.22
C ARG A 155 9.45 4.76 -16.73
N GLY A 156 9.14 5.72 -15.85
CA GLY A 156 8.42 6.93 -16.23
C GLY A 156 9.17 7.80 -17.25
N LEU A 157 10.50 7.86 -17.21
CA LEU A 157 11.32 8.53 -18.23
C LEU A 157 11.30 7.75 -19.55
N GLU A 158 11.51 6.44 -19.48
CA GLU A 158 11.54 5.55 -20.66
C GLU A 158 10.20 5.52 -21.40
N GLU A 159 9.07 5.51 -20.68
CA GLU A 159 7.71 5.64 -21.24
C GLU A 159 7.50 6.95 -22.01
N ARG A 160 8.31 7.98 -21.73
CA ARG A 160 8.30 9.28 -22.41
C ARG A 160 9.42 9.40 -23.46
N ALA A 161 10.08 8.30 -23.79
CA ALA A 161 11.26 8.25 -24.65
C ALA A 161 12.41 9.17 -24.16
N ILE A 162 12.49 9.40 -22.85
CA ILE A 162 13.58 10.13 -22.21
C ILE A 162 14.57 9.08 -21.67
N PRO A 163 15.84 9.09 -22.10
CA PRO A 163 16.83 8.14 -21.60
C PRO A 163 17.11 8.36 -20.11
N TRP A 164 17.43 7.28 -19.40
CA TRP A 164 17.90 7.37 -18.01
C TRP A 164 19.14 8.27 -17.91
N PRO A 165 19.15 9.28 -17.04
CA PRO A 165 20.28 10.19 -16.92
C PRO A 165 21.51 9.51 -16.31
N ARG A 166 22.64 10.18 -16.41
CA ARG A 166 23.84 9.86 -15.65
C ARG A 166 23.50 9.94 -14.15
N ALA A 167 23.75 8.89 -13.39
CA ALA A 167 23.36 8.80 -11.98
C ALA A 167 24.47 8.13 -11.15
N SER A 168 24.59 8.53 -9.88
CA SER A 168 25.39 7.89 -8.84
C SER A 168 24.59 7.89 -7.53
N GLY A 169 25.05 7.15 -6.52
CA GLY A 169 24.46 7.11 -5.19
C GLY A 169 25.52 7.35 -4.11
N MET A 170 25.14 8.01 -3.02
CA MET A 170 26.01 8.15 -1.84
C MET A 170 25.69 7.03 -0.84
N LEU A 171 26.68 6.23 -0.49
CA LEU A 171 26.52 5.09 0.42
C LEU A 171 26.56 5.55 1.89
N LEU A 172 25.50 6.21 2.34
CA LEU A 172 25.40 6.74 3.72
C LEU A 172 24.73 5.77 4.70
N ASP A 173 23.91 4.86 4.20
CA ASP A 173 23.07 3.97 5.02
C ASP A 173 23.78 2.62 5.28
N THR A 174 24.97 2.64 5.88
CA THR A 174 25.65 1.42 6.37
C THR A 174 25.45 1.25 7.88
N THR A 175 25.44 0.00 8.34
CA THR A 175 25.20 -0.31 9.77
C THR A 175 26.35 0.13 10.69
N ASP A 176 27.56 0.29 10.14
CA ASP A 176 28.79 0.66 10.85
C ASP A 176 29.26 2.10 10.53
N TRP A 177 28.34 2.94 10.05
CA TRP A 177 28.63 4.30 9.59
C TRP A 177 29.40 5.14 10.63
N ASP A 178 30.54 5.67 10.20
CA ASP A 178 31.33 6.66 10.91
C ASP A 178 31.52 7.88 10.01
N GLU A 179 30.91 9.00 10.40
CA GLU A 179 30.92 10.22 9.58
C GLU A 179 32.34 10.73 9.28
N ALA A 180 33.28 10.61 10.23
CA ALA A 180 34.64 11.12 10.05
C ALA A 180 35.46 10.25 9.07
N ARG A 181 35.15 8.96 9.01
CA ARG A 181 35.80 8.00 8.11
C ARG A 181 35.14 7.94 6.74
N ASP A 182 33.81 7.85 6.70
CA ASP A 182 33.06 7.42 5.51
C ASP A 182 32.57 8.58 4.65
N LEU A 183 32.18 9.71 5.26
CA LEU A 183 31.70 10.87 4.51
C LEU A 183 32.75 11.43 3.54
N PRO A 184 34.05 11.57 3.90
CA PRO A 184 35.06 12.03 2.96
C PRO A 184 35.19 11.13 1.72
N LEU A 185 35.01 9.82 1.88
CA LEU A 185 35.08 8.85 0.77
C LEU A 185 33.85 9.00 -0.16
N CYS A 186 32.66 9.13 0.42
CA CYS A 186 31.43 9.36 -0.35
C CYS A 186 31.46 10.69 -1.11
N LEU A 187 32.02 11.75 -0.51
CA LEU A 187 32.17 13.05 -1.16
C LEU A 187 33.20 13.00 -2.28
N ALA A 188 34.32 12.30 -2.09
CA ALA A 188 35.31 12.11 -3.15
C ALA A 188 34.76 11.34 -4.36
N ASP A 189 33.97 10.28 -4.11
CA ASP A 189 33.26 9.54 -5.17
C ASP A 189 32.25 10.43 -5.90
N LEU A 190 31.50 11.25 -5.16
CA LEU A 190 30.60 12.23 -5.75
C LEU A 190 31.36 13.26 -6.59
N ASP A 191 32.49 13.78 -6.12
CA ASP A 191 33.33 14.73 -6.87
C ASP A 191 33.86 14.10 -8.16
N GLU A 192 34.34 12.86 -8.12
CA GLU A 192 34.78 12.11 -9.30
C GLU A 192 33.63 11.95 -10.30
N PHE A 193 32.46 11.53 -9.81
CA PHE A 193 31.25 11.47 -10.64
C PHE A 193 30.95 12.85 -11.24
N LEU A 194 30.88 13.92 -10.47
CA LEU A 194 30.55 15.25 -10.98
C LEU A 194 31.58 15.76 -12.01
N ALA A 195 32.87 15.48 -11.81
CA ALA A 195 33.96 15.87 -12.71
C ALA A 195 33.92 15.15 -14.08
N GLY A 196 33.35 13.94 -14.15
CA GLY A 196 33.33 13.11 -15.35
C GLY A 196 32.66 13.73 -16.60
N GLY A 197 31.77 14.73 -16.43
CA GLY A 197 31.12 15.44 -17.55
C GLY A 197 30.29 14.54 -18.50
N GLY A 198 29.57 15.17 -19.45
CA GLY A 198 28.84 14.45 -20.52
C GLY A 198 27.33 14.71 -20.54
N LEU A 199 26.82 15.10 -21.71
CA LEU A 199 25.38 15.27 -21.96
C LEU A 199 24.72 13.89 -21.98
N THR A 200 23.62 13.70 -21.25
CA THR A 200 22.65 12.64 -21.56
C THR A 200 22.35 12.72 -23.05
N ALA A 201 22.46 11.60 -23.78
CA ALA A 201 22.31 11.55 -25.24
C ALA A 201 21.20 12.50 -25.71
N ARG A 202 21.53 13.43 -26.60
CA ARG A 202 20.57 14.41 -27.14
C ARG A 202 19.35 13.63 -27.60
N ILE A 203 18.16 13.98 -27.08
CA ILE A 203 16.90 13.55 -27.65
C ILE A 203 16.98 13.94 -29.12
N ALA A 204 17.06 12.96 -30.02
CA ALA A 204 16.93 13.25 -31.44
C ALA A 204 15.56 13.90 -31.60
N ASP A 205 15.53 15.13 -32.11
CA ASP A 205 14.29 15.79 -32.49
C ASP A 205 13.47 14.79 -33.30
N ALA A 206 12.30 14.42 -32.80
CA ALA A 206 11.28 13.76 -33.60
C ALA A 206 10.73 14.79 -34.59
N GLY A 207 11.57 15.15 -35.57
CA GLY A 207 11.29 16.05 -36.66
C GLY A 207 10.56 15.32 -37.78
N GLN A 208 9.41 15.87 -38.14
CA GLN A 208 8.68 15.78 -39.41
C GLN A 208 9.02 14.62 -40.37
N GLY A 209 8.05 13.73 -40.58
CA GLY A 209 8.08 12.76 -41.66
C GLY A 209 6.72 12.08 -41.92
N ALA A 210 5.64 12.86 -42.00
CA ALA A 210 4.33 12.35 -42.43
C ALA A 210 3.44 13.46 -43.00
N ALA A 211 3.92 14.15 -44.04
CA ALA A 211 3.08 14.89 -44.98
C ALA A 211 3.93 15.11 -46.22
N ASP A 212 3.76 14.24 -47.23
CA ASP A 212 3.95 14.49 -48.67
C ASP A 212 4.15 13.16 -49.40
N ALA A 213 3.04 12.43 -49.57
CA ALA A 213 2.88 11.41 -50.59
C ALA A 213 1.38 11.25 -50.90
N ALA A 214 0.78 12.33 -51.41
CA ALA A 214 -0.50 12.31 -52.11
C ALA A 214 -0.56 13.50 -53.08
N SER A 215 0.09 13.33 -54.24
CA SER A 215 -0.26 14.03 -55.48
C SER A 215 -0.08 13.07 -56.64
#